data_AF-A0A0K8PWK3-F1
#
_entry.id   AF-A0A0K8PWK3-F1
#
_cell.length_a   1.000
_cell.length_b   1.000
_cell.length_c   1.000
_cell.angle_alpha   90.00
_cell.angle_beta   90.00
_cell.angle_gamma   90.00
#
_symmetry.space_group_name_H-M   'P 1'
#
loop_
_entity.id
_entity.type
_entity.pdbx_description
1 polymer ?
#
loop_
_entity_poly.entity_id
_entity_poly.type
_entity_poly.pdbx_seq_one_letter_code
_entity_poly.pdbx_strand_id
1 'polypeptide(L)' 'MRTGATRGADFRCAPPIGLGLGARTPEETAISITAEIVAHTNRGTGLPLSHLSGPIHRNRALVP' A
#
# COMPACT_ATOMS: atom_id res chain seq x y z
N MET A 1 -29.87 11.47 34.72
CA MET A 1 -29.41 10.71 33.54
C MET A 1 -28.83 11.68 32.52
N ARG A 2 -27.75 11.26 31.83
CA ARG A 2 -26.83 11.99 30.91
C ARG A 2 -25.65 12.71 31.57
N THR A 3 -24.56 11.95 31.77
CA THR A 3 -23.20 12.47 31.87
C THR A 3 -22.68 12.81 30.48
N GLY A 4 -22.17 14.03 30.30
CA GLY A 4 -21.56 14.47 29.06
C GLY A 4 -20.21 13.79 28.84
N ALA A 5 -20.11 12.96 27.81
CA ALA A 5 -18.83 12.47 27.32
C ALA A 5 -18.05 13.64 26.74
N THR A 6 -16.86 13.89 27.26
CA THR A 6 -15.85 14.74 26.65
C THR A 6 -15.60 14.26 25.22
N ARG A 7 -15.52 15.20 24.26
CA ARG A 7 -15.24 14.91 22.84
C ARG A 7 -13.91 14.17 22.72
N GLY A 8 -13.95 12.84 22.68
CA GLY A 8 -12.81 12.01 22.34
C GLY A 8 -12.40 12.36 20.91
N ALA A 9 -11.11 12.64 20.70
CA ALA A 9 -10.59 12.73 19.36
C ALA A 9 -10.86 11.40 18.65
N ASP A 10 -11.77 11.40 17.69
CA ASP A 10 -11.89 10.30 16.73
C ASP A 10 -10.56 10.23 15.99
N PHE A 11 -9.70 9.31 16.39
CA PHE A 11 -8.58 8.89 15.56
C PHE A 11 -9.19 8.29 14.32
N ARG A 12 -9.35 9.10 13.26
CA ARG A 12 -9.67 8.59 11.94
C ARG A 12 -8.50 7.69 11.58
N CYS A 13 -8.71 6.39 11.73
CA CYS A 13 -7.79 5.39 11.23
C CYS A 13 -7.64 5.69 9.74
N ALA A 14 -6.42 5.95 9.29
CA ALA A 14 -6.18 6.10 7.87
C ALA A 14 -6.74 4.86 7.14
N PRO A 15 -7.22 5.01 5.89
CA PRO A 15 -7.58 3.85 5.09
C PRO A 15 -6.42 2.85 5.07
N PRO A 16 -6.70 1.54 4.96
CA PRO A 16 -5.66 0.52 4.98
C PRO A 16 -4.62 0.79 3.89
N ILE A 17 -3.35 0.79 4.28
CA ILE A 17 -2.19 0.90 3.40
C ILE A 17 -1.60 -0.48 3.13
N GLY A 18 -1.00 -0.66 1.96
CA GLY A 18 -0.36 -1.88 1.50
C GLY A 18 -1.13 -2.59 0.39
N LEU A 19 -0.38 -3.24 -0.50
CA LEU A 19 -0.96 -4.11 -1.53
C LEU A 19 -1.74 -5.28 -0.91
N GLY A 20 -2.77 -5.75 -1.59
CA GLY A 20 -3.64 -6.85 -1.16
C GLY A 20 -2.98 -8.23 -1.17
N LEU A 21 -1.91 -8.41 -0.40
CA LEU A 21 -1.14 -9.67 -0.28
C LEU A 21 -1.75 -10.66 0.72
N GLY A 22 -2.79 -10.26 1.47
CA GLY A 22 -3.42 -11.08 2.49
C GLY A 22 -2.59 -11.20 3.78
N ALA A 23 -1.90 -10.13 4.18
CA ALA A 23 -1.07 -10.10 5.38
C ALA A 23 -1.86 -10.43 6.66
N ARG A 24 -1.27 -11.28 7.50
CA ARG A 24 -1.78 -11.78 8.78
C ARG A 24 -0.80 -11.58 9.93
N THR A 25 0.49 -11.35 9.65
CA THR A 25 1.49 -10.97 10.64
C THR A 25 1.97 -9.52 10.47
N PRO A 26 2.63 -8.93 11.49
CA PRO A 26 3.26 -7.61 11.36
C PRO A 26 4.29 -7.55 10.22
N GLU A 27 5.08 -8.60 10.04
CA GLU A 27 6.09 -8.70 8.98
C GLU A 27 5.44 -8.74 7.60
N GLU A 28 4.36 -9.51 7.45
CA GLU A 28 3.58 -9.56 6.21
C GLU A 28 2.93 -8.19 5.91
N THR A 29 2.52 -7.45 6.94
CA THR A 29 1.99 -6.09 6.80
C THR A 29 3.09 -5.11 6.38
N ALA A 30 4.30 -5.24 6.92
CA ALA A 30 5.44 -4.43 6.47
C ALA A 30 5.78 -4.70 4.99
N ILE A 31 5.69 -5.96 4.56
CA ILE A 31 5.88 -6.35 3.14
C ILE A 31 4.78 -5.75 2.26
N SER A 32 3.51 -5.80 2.67
CA SER A 32 2.42 -5.23 1.86
C SER A 32 2.58 -3.73 1.65
N ILE A 33 2.99 -3.00 2.69
CA ILE A 33 3.27 -1.56 2.65
C ILE A 33 4.48 -1.28 1.74
N THR A 34 5.58 -2.01 1.95
CA THR A 34 6.80 -1.83 1.15
C THR A 34 6.53 -2.11 -0.33
N ALA A 35 5.72 -3.14 -0.64
CA ALA A 35 5.34 -3.47 -1.99
C ALA A 35 4.51 -2.37 -2.65
N GLU A 36 3.59 -1.71 -1.92
CA GLU A 36 2.86 -0.55 -2.42
C GLU A 36 3.80 0.64 -2.71
N ILE A 37 4.74 0.94 -1.80
CA ILE A 37 5.72 2.02 -2.00
C ILE A 37 6.54 1.78 -3.26
N VAL A 38 7.04 0.55 -3.45
CA VAL A 38 7.85 0.17 -4.62
C VAL A 38 7.01 0.25 -5.90
N ALA A 39 5.77 -0.26 -5.88
CA ALA A 39 4.85 -0.17 -7.01
C ALA A 39 4.60 1.29 -7.39
N HIS A 40 4.25 2.14 -6.42
CA HIS A 40 4.04 3.57 -6.66
C HIS A 40 5.29 4.27 -7.22
N THR A 41 6.46 4.04 -6.60
CA THR A 41 7.74 4.65 -7.00
C THR A 41 8.14 4.27 -8.42
N ASN A 42 7.89 3.02 -8.81
CA ASN A 42 8.26 2.49 -10.12
C ASN A 42 7.13 2.57 -11.15
N ARG A 43 5.98 3.18 -10.82
CA ARG A 43 4.76 3.15 -11.62
C ARG A 43 4.35 1.72 -12.03
N GLY A 44 4.60 0.77 -11.13
CA GLY A 44 4.17 -0.61 -11.22
C GLY A 44 2.72 -0.78 -10.77
N THR A 45 2.08 -1.85 -11.23
CA THR A 45 0.65 -2.10 -10.98
C THR A 45 0.36 -2.87 -9.70
N GLY A 46 1.36 -3.55 -9.12
CA GLY A 46 1.15 -4.48 -8.00
C GLY A 46 0.42 -5.77 -8.39
N LEU A 47 0.14 -6.00 -9.68
CA LEU A 47 -0.48 -7.23 -10.19
C LEU A 47 0.58 -8.33 -10.43
N PRO A 48 0.17 -9.62 -10.45
CA PRO A 48 1.04 -10.70 -10.89
C PRO A 48 1.64 -10.42 -12.26
N LEU A 49 2.94 -10.72 -12.44
CA LEU A 49 3.64 -10.49 -13.71
C LEU A 49 3.00 -11.23 -14.89
N SER A 50 2.38 -12.39 -14.64
CA SER A 50 1.63 -13.15 -15.65
C SER A 50 0.42 -12.39 -16.23
N HIS A 51 -0.09 -11.38 -15.53
CA HIS A 51 -1.17 -10.52 -16.00
C HIS A 51 -0.67 -9.27 -16.73
N LEU A 52 0.65 -9.08 -16.82
CA LEU A 52 1.26 -7.90 -17.45
C LEU A 52 1.91 -8.29 -18.78
N SER A 53 1.85 -7.38 -19.74
CA SER A 53 2.57 -7.50 -21.01
C SER A 53 3.84 -6.65 -21.01
N GLY A 54 4.83 -7.12 -21.76
CA GLY A 54 6.12 -6.44 -21.94
C GLY A 54 7.23 -6.93 -21.00
N PRO A 55 8.44 -6.36 -21.12
CA PRO A 55 9.60 -6.77 -20.34
C PRO A 55 9.43 -6.53 -18.83
N ILE A 56 9.99 -7.42 -18.01
CA ILE A 56 10.01 -7.29 -16.55
C ILE A 56 10.80 -6.04 -16.13
N HIS A 57 11.94 -5.79 -16.78
CA HIS A 57 12.76 -4.61 -16.56
C HIS A 57 12.39 -3.53 -17.57
N ARG A 58 11.49 -2.61 -17.19
CA ARG A 58 11.24 -1.41 -17.99
C ARG A 58 12.43 -0.47 -17.79
N ASN A 59 13.19 -0.22 -18.86
CA ASN A 59 14.26 0.76 -18.81
C ASN A 59 13.63 2.11 -18.44
N ARG A 60 13.98 2.64 -17.26
CA ARG A 60 13.59 3.99 -16.87
C ARG A 60 14.35 4.90 -17.82
N ALA A 61 13.74 5.26 -18.95
CA ALA A 61 14.28 6.25 -19.84
C ALA A 61 14.59 7.46 -18.97
N LEU A 62 15.88 7.69 -18.74
CA LEU A 62 16.36 8.91 -18.11
C LEU A 62 15.82 10.01 -19.02
N VAL A 63 14.87 10.79 -18.51
CA VAL A 63 14.47 12.01 -19.19
C VAL A 63 15.73 12.90 -19.18
N PRO A 64 16.28 13.28 -20.34
CA PRO A 64 17.44 14.16 -20.40
C PRO A 64 17.14 15.53 -19.79
#